data_AF-A0A9W9Z4H1-F1
#
_entry.id   AF-A0A9W9Z4H1-F1
#
_cell.length_a   1.000
_cell.length_b   1.000
_cell.length_c   1.000
_cell.angle_alpha   90.00
_cell.angle_beta   90.00
_cell.angle_gamma   90.00
#
_symmetry.space_group_name_H-M   'P 1'
#
loop_
_entity.id
_entity.type
_entity.pdbx_description
1 polymer ?
#
loop_
_entity_poly.entity_id
_entity_poly.type
_entity_poly.pdbx_seq_one_letter_code
_entity_poly.pdbx_strand_id
1 'polypeptide(L)'
;MVDIVEAYSGEGQYDSPHCGSCDEEKSQKFYCSDCNCFLCEDCAGAHKKLKVLSSHHVKEIGNFESSDAQDYARRANVCKQHKDEVRFYCEQCVICICRDCAILEHRDHNIVSLDKGVEKKKSEIENKMRAVQTNGSRLRNQKGSLEKRRMRVNNSFAQATEEVHRAPNAT
;
A
#
# COMPACT_ATOMS: atom_id res chain seq x y z
N MET A 1 4.61 -1.87 6.45
CA MET A 1 4.77 -0.42 6.50
C MET A 1 6.04 -0.20 5.71
N VAL A 2 5.93 0.26 4.46
CA VAL A 2 7.14 0.54 3.66
C VAL A 2 7.92 1.54 4.48
N ASP A 3 9.16 1.22 4.80
CA ASP A 3 9.98 2.11 5.62
C ASP A 3 9.98 3.46 4.90
N ILE A 4 9.72 4.55 5.62
CA ILE A 4 9.73 5.86 4.99
C ILE A 4 11.09 6.11 4.34
N VAL A 5 12.16 5.56 4.92
CA VAL A 5 13.50 5.45 4.33
C VAL A 5 13.49 4.72 2.99
N GLU A 6 12.78 3.58 2.86
CA GLU A 6 12.65 2.79 1.63
C GLU A 6 11.83 3.53 0.56
N ALA A 7 10.82 4.31 0.98
CA ALA A 7 10.14 5.25 0.10
C ALA A 7 11.08 6.38 -0.39
N TYR A 8 12.17 6.70 0.32
CA TYR A 8 13.21 7.64 -0.15
C TYR A 8 14.40 6.97 -0.85
N SER A 9 14.53 5.63 -0.83
CA SER A 9 15.62 4.88 -1.48
C SER A 9 15.55 4.87 -3.01
N GLY A 10 14.51 5.46 -3.62
CA GLY A 10 14.43 5.68 -5.06
C GLY A 10 14.04 4.46 -5.91
N GLU A 11 13.51 3.39 -5.32
CA GLU A 11 13.08 2.20 -6.08
C GLU A 11 11.61 2.21 -6.51
N GLY A 12 10.85 3.26 -6.18
CA GLY A 12 9.47 3.47 -6.64
C GLY A 12 9.32 4.63 -7.62
N GLN A 13 8.49 4.46 -8.65
CA GLN A 13 8.15 5.50 -9.64
C GLN A 13 7.21 6.56 -9.03
N TYR A 14 7.72 7.41 -8.15
CA TYR A 14 7.08 8.63 -7.70
C TYR A 14 8.10 9.77 -7.79
N ASP A 15 7.67 10.94 -8.28
CA ASP A 15 8.53 12.11 -8.46
C ASP A 15 9.37 12.37 -7.20
N SER A 16 10.69 12.53 -7.37
CA SER A 16 11.58 12.93 -6.28
C SER A 16 11.03 14.19 -5.62
N PRO A 17 10.91 14.22 -4.28
CA PRO A 17 10.29 15.36 -3.61
C PRO A 17 11.12 16.63 -3.84
N HIS A 18 10.51 17.68 -4.37
CA HIS A 18 11.18 18.97 -4.56
C HIS A 18 11.41 19.73 -3.24
N CYS A 19 12.33 20.70 -3.25
CA CYS A 19 12.50 21.59 -2.11
C CYS A 19 11.26 22.46 -1.96
N GLY A 20 10.66 22.53 -0.77
CA GLY A 20 9.49 23.36 -0.50
C GLY A 20 9.80 24.86 -0.37
N SER A 21 11.06 25.27 -0.53
CA SER A 21 11.50 26.66 -0.34
C SER A 21 12.33 27.23 -1.49
N CYS A 22 12.65 26.42 -2.51
CA CYS A 22 13.31 26.89 -3.72
C CYS A 22 13.02 25.94 -4.89
N ASP A 23 13.19 26.45 -6.11
CA ASP A 23 13.00 25.69 -7.36
C ASP A 23 14.28 24.98 -7.82
N GLU A 24 15.30 24.92 -6.97
CA GLU A 24 16.57 24.29 -7.32
C GLU A 24 16.45 22.75 -7.23
N GLU A 25 16.93 22.06 -8.27
CA GLU A 25 17.01 20.59 -8.33
C GLU A 25 18.19 20.06 -7.51
N LYS A 26 18.17 20.32 -6.20
CA LYS A 26 19.14 19.80 -5.22
C LYS A 26 18.55 18.63 -4.45
N SER A 27 19.40 17.72 -3.97
CA SER A 27 18.95 16.63 -3.09
C SER A 27 18.39 17.16 -1.76
N GLN A 28 17.20 16.69 -1.42
CA GLN A 28 16.50 16.99 -0.18
C GLN A 28 17.05 16.10 0.92
N LYS A 29 17.80 16.69 1.85
CA LYS A 29 18.40 15.97 2.98
C LYS A 29 17.66 16.20 4.29
N PHE A 30 16.78 17.21 4.33
CA PHE A 30 16.12 17.67 5.55
C PHE A 30 14.62 17.76 5.36
N TYR A 31 13.90 17.68 6.47
CA TYR A 31 12.44 17.86 6.55
C TYR A 31 12.11 18.80 7.69
N CYS A 32 11.18 19.72 7.44
CA CYS A 32 10.64 20.65 8.42
C CYS A 32 9.20 20.25 8.77
N SER A 33 8.95 19.78 9.99
CA SER A 33 7.61 19.29 10.37
C SER A 33 6.58 20.41 10.55
N ASP A 34 7.03 21.62 10.92
CA ASP A 34 6.18 22.80 11.04
C ASP A 34 5.71 23.31 9.66
N CYS A 35 6.58 23.23 8.65
CA CYS A 35 6.25 23.60 7.28
C CYS A 35 5.68 22.44 6.45
N ASN A 36 5.76 21.21 6.97
CA ASN A 36 5.40 19.98 6.28
C ASN A 36 6.06 19.87 4.89
N CYS A 37 7.36 20.18 4.81
CA CYS A 37 8.08 20.22 3.54
C CYS A 37 9.52 19.70 3.64
N PHE A 38 10.01 19.23 2.49
CA PHE A 38 11.41 18.83 2.31
C PHE A 38 12.28 20.02 1.94
N LEU A 39 13.52 20.01 2.44
CA LEU A 39 14.47 21.09 2.27
C LEU A 39 15.80 20.55 1.75
N CYS A 40 16.38 21.26 0.80
CA CYS A 40 17.81 21.12 0.50
C CYS A 40 18.65 21.69 1.66
N GLU A 41 19.95 21.41 1.64
CA GLU A 41 20.88 21.83 2.69
C GLU A 41 20.91 23.35 2.91
N ASP A 42 20.84 24.14 1.84
CA ASP A 42 20.83 25.60 1.90
C ASP A 42 19.55 26.13 2.55
N CYS A 43 18.38 25.62 2.14
CA CYS A 43 17.09 26.03 2.70
C CYS A 43 16.93 25.59 4.16
N ALA A 44 17.46 24.42 4.54
CA ALA A 44 17.53 24.00 5.93
C ALA A 44 18.42 24.95 6.78
N GLY A 45 19.54 25.38 6.22
CA GLY A 45 20.39 26.41 6.83
C GLY A 45 19.68 27.75 6.99
N ALA A 46 18.92 28.18 5.97
CA ALA A 46 18.13 29.40 6.01
C ALA A 46 17.03 29.34 7.09
N HIS A 47 16.32 28.21 7.20
CA HIS A 47 15.32 27.98 8.25
C HIS A 47 15.89 28.21 9.66
N LYS A 48 17.10 27.69 9.93
CA LYS A 48 17.75 27.84 11.24
C LYS A 48 18.23 29.28 11.52
N LYS A 49 18.54 30.06 10.48
CA LYS A 49 19.09 31.43 10.60
C LYS A 49 18.02 32.51 10.63
N LEU A 50 16.90 32.32 9.94
CA LEU A 50 15.82 33.30 9.88
C LEU A 50 15.02 33.27 11.18
N LYS A 51 14.97 34.40 11.90
CA LYS A 51 14.31 34.52 13.23
C LYS A 51 12.86 34.02 13.26
N VAL A 52 12.15 34.13 12.13
CA VAL A 52 10.75 33.66 12.02
C VAL A 52 10.65 32.14 11.86
N LEU A 53 11.69 31.48 11.35
CA LEU A 53 11.74 30.02 11.11
C LEU A 53 12.64 29.28 12.10
N SER A 54 13.41 30.00 12.93
CA SER A 54 14.43 29.41 13.80
C SER A 54 13.86 28.50 14.89
N SER A 55 12.55 28.61 15.18
CA SER A 55 11.83 27.71 16.08
C SER A 55 11.25 26.48 15.40
N HIS A 56 11.38 26.36 14.07
CA HIS A 56 10.87 25.19 13.35
C HIS A 56 11.76 23.96 13.59
N HIS A 57 11.12 22.80 13.63
CA HIS A 57 11.72 21.50 13.83
C HIS A 57 12.20 20.95 12.49
N VAL A 58 13.47 21.23 12.18
CA VAL A 58 14.14 20.73 10.98
C VAL A 58 15.03 19.55 11.35
N LYS A 59 14.73 18.37 10.81
CA LYS A 59 15.49 17.13 11.01
C LYS A 59 16.10 16.64 9.70
N GLU A 60 17.27 16.00 9.79
CA GLU A 60 17.90 15.32 8.66
C GLU A 60 17.20 13.98 8.43
N ILE A 61 16.85 13.68 7.17
CA ILE A 61 16.06 12.50 6.79
C ILE A 61 16.82 11.21 7.12
N GLY A 62 18.15 11.21 6.93
CA GLY A 62 19.00 10.06 7.28
C GLY A 62 19.01 9.70 8.77
N ASN A 63 18.53 10.61 9.63
CA ASN A 63 18.44 10.43 11.07
C ASN A 63 16.99 10.28 11.57
N PHE A 64 16.03 9.98 10.68
CA PHE A 64 14.64 9.78 11.07
C PHE A 64 14.47 8.54 11.95
N GLU A 65 13.77 8.73 13.06
CA GLU A 65 13.26 7.62 13.85
C GLU A 65 11.90 7.16 13.32
N SER A 66 11.44 5.98 13.77
CA SER A 66 10.11 5.46 13.41
C SER A 66 8.96 6.43 13.75
N SER A 67 9.13 7.23 14.80
CA SER A 67 8.19 8.28 15.20
C SER A 67 8.15 9.45 14.20
N ASP A 68 9.31 9.88 13.69
CA ASP A 68 9.42 10.96 12.69
C ASP A 68 8.78 10.54 11.37
N ALA A 69 9.05 9.30 10.96
CA ALA A 69 8.39 8.68 9.82
C ALA A 69 6.86 8.68 10.01
N GLN A 70 6.37 8.20 11.15
CA GLN A 70 4.93 8.19 11.42
C GLN A 70 4.29 9.59 11.43
N ASP A 71 4.96 10.59 12.00
CA ASP A 71 4.48 11.98 12.00
C ASP A 71 4.42 12.54 10.57
N TYR A 72 5.47 12.33 9.75
CA TYR A 72 5.44 12.70 8.33
C TYR A 72 4.29 12.00 7.60
N ALA A 73 4.12 10.68 7.76
CA ALA A 73 3.05 9.94 7.09
C ALA A 73 1.66 10.50 7.46
N ARG A 74 1.45 10.88 8.73
CA ARG A 74 0.20 11.50 9.19
C ARG A 74 0.00 12.87 8.55
N ARG A 75 1.04 13.72 8.51
CA ARG A 75 0.98 15.09 7.97
C ARG A 75 0.96 15.18 6.45
N ALA A 76 1.53 14.20 5.75
CA ALA A 76 1.49 14.13 4.28
C ALA A 76 0.08 13.77 3.77
N ASN A 77 -0.71 13.06 4.58
CA ASN A 77 -2.05 12.62 4.23
C ASN A 77 -3.11 13.55 4.83
N VAL A 78 -3.36 14.67 4.14
CA VAL A 78 -4.41 15.63 4.54
C VAL A 78 -5.69 15.44 3.75
N CYS A 79 -6.81 15.86 4.33
CA CYS A 79 -8.09 15.97 3.66
C CYS A 79 -7.97 16.88 2.44
N LYS A 80 -8.42 16.40 1.28
CA LYS A 80 -8.32 17.13 0.02
C LYS A 80 -9.16 18.42 0.02
N GLN A 81 -10.32 18.40 0.69
CA GLN A 81 -11.24 19.52 0.77
C GLN A 81 -10.79 20.56 1.81
N HIS A 82 -10.47 20.12 3.02
CA HIS A 82 -10.24 21.01 4.17
C HIS A 82 -8.76 21.28 4.48
N LYS A 83 -7.84 20.58 3.82
CA LYS A 83 -6.38 20.68 4.04
C LYS A 83 -5.96 20.40 5.49
N ASP A 84 -6.80 19.70 6.24
CA ASP A 84 -6.58 19.29 7.63
C ASP A 84 -6.23 17.80 7.73
N GLU A 85 -5.61 17.38 8.83
CA GLU A 85 -5.20 16.00 9.07
C GLU A 85 -6.40 15.03 9.04
N VAL A 86 -6.25 13.89 8.34
CA VAL A 86 -7.24 12.81 8.41
C VAL A 86 -7.07 12.05 9.73
N ARG A 87 -8.13 12.03 10.55
CA ARG A 87 -8.10 11.44 11.90
C ARG A 87 -9.12 10.33 12.08
N PHE A 88 -10.03 10.19 11.14
CA PHE A 88 -11.15 9.29 11.23
C PHE A 88 -11.29 8.45 9.96
N TYR A 89 -12.00 7.34 10.11
CA TYR A 89 -12.39 6.48 9.00
C TYR A 89 -13.91 6.32 9.02
N CYS A 90 -14.56 6.67 7.91
CA CYS A 90 -15.98 6.46 7.73
C CYS A 90 -16.22 5.04 7.18
N GLU A 91 -16.90 4.20 7.95
CA GLU A 91 -17.08 2.80 7.58
C GLU A 91 -18.09 2.60 6.45
N GLN A 92 -19.15 3.42 6.36
CA GLN A 92 -20.09 3.32 5.23
C GLN A 92 -19.49 3.83 3.92
N CYS A 93 -18.75 4.94 3.95
CA CYS A 93 -18.15 5.53 2.74
C CYS A 93 -16.81 4.89 2.37
N VAL A 94 -16.19 4.14 3.30
CA VAL A 94 -14.93 3.43 3.10
C VAL A 94 -13.76 4.40 2.80
N ILE A 95 -13.75 5.57 3.46
CA ILE A 95 -12.75 6.63 3.24
C ILE A 95 -12.20 7.20 4.56
N CYS A 96 -10.97 7.72 4.51
CA CYS A 96 -10.37 8.49 5.61
C CYS A 96 -10.83 9.96 5.53
N ILE A 97 -11.22 10.55 6.67
CA ILE A 97 -11.81 11.88 6.74
C ILE A 97 -11.17 12.72 7.86
N CYS A 98 -11.15 14.04 7.69
CA CYS A 98 -10.78 14.98 8.75
C CYS A 98 -11.98 15.26 9.68
N ARG A 99 -11.75 16.12 10.68
CA ARG A 99 -12.77 16.54 11.64
C ARG A 99 -13.95 17.26 10.98
N ASP A 100 -13.69 18.15 10.02
CA ASP A 100 -14.73 18.92 9.35
C ASP A 100 -15.64 18.03 8.51
N CYS A 101 -15.07 17.12 7.72
CA CYS A 101 -15.84 16.09 7.00
C CYS A 101 -16.74 15.28 7.95
N ALA A 102 -16.23 14.89 9.12
CA ALA A 102 -17.00 14.12 10.10
C ALA A 102 -18.23 14.88 10.63
N ILE A 103 -18.12 16.21 10.79
CA ILE A 103 -19.19 17.06 11.35
C ILE A 103 -20.17 17.50 10.27
N LEU A 104 -19.67 17.87 9.09
CA LEU A 104 -20.45 18.53 8.04
C LEU A 104 -21.09 17.53 7.07
N GLU A 105 -20.39 16.46 6.70
CA GLU A 105 -20.79 15.56 5.61
C GLU A 105 -21.14 14.15 6.08
N HIS A 106 -20.54 13.70 7.19
CA HIS A 106 -20.64 12.30 7.65
C HIS A 106 -21.25 12.16 9.04
N ARG A 107 -22.03 13.15 9.51
CA ARG A 107 -22.55 13.19 10.89
C ARG A 107 -23.33 11.94 11.31
N ASP A 108 -24.11 11.37 10.39
CA ASP A 108 -24.96 10.21 10.65
C ASP A 108 -24.32 8.89 10.17
N HIS A 109 -23.04 8.93 9.83
CA HIS A 109 -22.28 7.77 9.45
C HIS A 109 -21.58 7.13 10.66
N ASN A 110 -21.41 5.81 10.62
CA ASN A 110 -20.52 5.08 11.50
C ASN A 110 -19.07 5.46 11.20
N ILE A 111 -18.52 6.31 12.07
CA ILE A 111 -17.15 6.80 12.00
C ILE A 111 -16.37 6.19 13.17
N VAL A 112 -15.17 5.70 12.87
CA VAL A 112 -14.21 5.22 13.86
C VAL A 112 -12.92 6.04 13.78
N SER A 113 -12.05 5.92 14.80
CA SER A 113 -10.71 6.50 14.71
C SER A 113 -9.93 5.86 13.56
N LEU A 114 -9.00 6.63 12.96
CA LEU A 114 -8.19 6.12 11.85
C LEU A 114 -7.44 4.84 12.22
N ASP A 115 -6.82 4.77 13.41
CA ASP A 115 -6.08 3.58 13.85
C ASP A 115 -6.99 2.33 13.94
N LYS A 116 -8.24 2.49 14.42
CA LYS A 116 -9.22 1.38 14.44
C LYS A 116 -9.64 0.97 13.03
N GLY A 117 -9.84 1.94 12.14
CA GLY A 117 -10.16 1.67 10.73
C GLY A 117 -9.04 0.90 10.05
N VAL A 118 -7.79 1.30 10.26
CA VAL A 118 -6.60 0.62 9.73
C VAL A 118 -6.51 -0.81 10.24
N GLU A 119 -6.64 -1.04 11.55
CA GLU A 119 -6.55 -2.38 12.12
C GLU A 119 -7.64 -3.31 11.58
N LYS A 120 -8.89 -2.81 11.50
CA LYS A 120 -10.01 -3.54 10.93
C LYS A 120 -9.75 -3.90 9.46
N LYS A 121 -9.32 -2.94 8.64
CA LYS A 121 -9.05 -3.18 7.21
C LYS A 121 -7.86 -4.07 6.96
N LYS A 122 -6.79 -3.95 7.76
CA LYS A 122 -5.66 -4.88 7.72
C LYS A 122 -6.13 -6.31 7.97
N SER A 123 -6.90 -6.53 9.05
CA SER A 123 -7.47 -7.84 9.37
C SER A 123 -8.37 -8.40 8.26
N GLU A 124 -9.22 -7.56 7.67
CA GLU A 124 -10.07 -7.95 6.52
C GLU A 124 -9.23 -8.38 5.30
N ILE A 125 -8.18 -7.63 4.96
CA ILE A 125 -7.29 -7.92 3.83
C ILE A 125 -6.56 -9.24 4.07
N GLU A 126 -5.97 -9.43 5.25
CA GLU A 126 -5.25 -10.66 5.61
C GLU A 126 -6.16 -11.89 5.54
N ASN A 127 -7.40 -11.78 6.03
CA ASN A 127 -8.39 -12.85 5.94
C ASN A 127 -8.72 -13.20 4.48
N LYS A 128 -8.97 -12.19 3.64
CA LYS A 128 -9.24 -12.40 2.21
C LYS A 128 -8.04 -13.00 1.48
N MET A 129 -6.82 -12.56 1.79
CA MET A 129 -5.59 -13.12 1.22
C MET A 129 -5.43 -14.61 1.56
N ARG A 130 -5.65 -14.98 2.84
CA ARG A 130 -5.64 -16.40 3.26
C ARG A 130 -6.68 -17.21 2.48
N ALA A 131 -7.90 -16.71 2.36
CA ALA A 131 -8.96 -17.39 1.61
C ALA A 131 -8.58 -17.61 0.13
N VAL A 132 -8.00 -16.60 -0.51
CA VAL A 132 -7.51 -16.70 -1.90
C VAL A 132 -6.41 -17.75 -2.04
N GLN A 133 -5.44 -17.78 -1.11
CA GLN A 133 -4.38 -18.78 -1.11
C GLN A 133 -4.92 -20.21 -0.94
N THR A 134 -5.81 -20.43 0.03
CA THR A 134 -6.45 -21.74 0.24
C THR A 134 -7.23 -22.18 -1.00
N ASN A 135 -8.02 -21.27 -1.59
CA ASN A 135 -8.78 -21.60 -2.80
C ASN A 135 -7.85 -21.90 -3.99
N GLY A 136 -6.76 -21.15 -4.15
CA GLY A 136 -5.74 -21.40 -5.17
C GLY A 136 -5.12 -22.79 -5.05
N SER A 137 -4.75 -23.21 -3.83
CA SER A 137 -4.24 -24.55 -3.56
C SER A 137 -5.27 -25.64 -3.88
N ARG A 138 -6.54 -25.43 -3.49
CA ARG A 138 -7.64 -26.36 -3.78
C ARG A 138 -7.84 -26.53 -5.29
N LEU A 139 -7.89 -25.43 -6.05
CA LEU A 139 -8.05 -25.46 -7.51
C LEU A 139 -6.85 -26.14 -8.19
N ARG A 140 -5.63 -25.89 -7.72
CA ARG A 140 -4.42 -26.56 -8.21
C ARG A 140 -4.49 -28.08 -8.02
N ASN A 141 -4.94 -28.54 -6.85
CA ASN A 141 -5.11 -29.96 -6.57
C ASN A 141 -6.19 -30.59 -7.46
N GLN A 142 -7.34 -29.93 -7.60
CA GLN A 142 -8.41 -30.39 -8.48
C GLN A 142 -7.95 -30.49 -9.95
N LYS A 143 -7.20 -29.50 -10.44
CA LYS A 143 -6.58 -29.54 -11.77
C LYS A 143 -5.69 -30.77 -11.93
N GLY A 144 -4.79 -31.03 -10.99
CA GLY A 144 -3.92 -32.21 -11.04
C GLY A 144 -4.68 -33.54 -11.04
N SER A 145 -5.77 -33.65 -10.27
CA SER A 145 -6.65 -34.82 -10.29
C SER A 145 -7.35 -35.02 -11.64
N LEU A 146 -7.82 -33.93 -12.26
CA LEU A 146 -8.45 -33.98 -13.58
C LEU A 146 -7.46 -34.35 -14.67
N GLU A 147 -6.24 -33.84 -14.64
CA GLU A 147 -5.17 -34.20 -15.58
C GLU A 147 -4.81 -35.69 -15.49
N LYS A 148 -4.70 -36.24 -14.27
CA LYS A 148 -4.50 -37.68 -14.06
C LYS A 148 -5.67 -38.50 -14.61
N ARG A 149 -6.92 -38.07 -14.39
CA ARG A 149 -8.11 -38.74 -14.94
C ARG A 149 -8.10 -38.72 -16.46
N ARG A 150 -7.77 -37.59 -17.08
CA ARG A 150 -7.64 -37.44 -18.54
C ARG A 150 -6.60 -38.41 -19.09
N MET A 151 -5.42 -38.51 -18.45
CA MET A 151 -4.37 -39.42 -18.88
C MET A 151 -4.83 -40.89 -18.83
N ARG A 152 -5.54 -41.31 -17.78
CA ARG A 152 -6.10 -42.67 -17.69
C ARG A 152 -7.08 -42.98 -18.82
N VAL A 153 -7.99 -42.05 -19.13
CA VAL A 153 -8.95 -42.22 -20.23
C VAL A 153 -8.23 -42.32 -21.57
N ASN A 154 -7.25 -41.46 -21.83
CA ASN A 154 -6.47 -41.51 -23.07
C ASN A 154 -5.68 -42.82 -23.22
N ASN A 155 -5.05 -43.30 -22.14
CA ASN A 155 -4.31 -44.57 -22.18
C ASN A 155 -5.26 -45.76 -22.44
N SER A 156 -6.43 -45.77 -21.79
CA SER A 156 -7.45 -46.80 -22.03
C SER A 156 -7.95 -46.78 -23.47
N PHE A 157 -8.14 -45.60 -24.06
CA PHE A 157 -8.56 -45.46 -25.45
C PHE A 157 -7.48 -45.92 -26.43
N ALA A 158 -6.21 -45.59 -26.18
CA ALA A 158 -5.08 -46.05 -26.98
C ALA A 158 -4.98 -47.58 -26.96
N GLN A 159 -5.09 -48.19 -25.77
CA GLN A 159 -5.07 -49.64 -25.63
C GLN A 159 -6.25 -50.31 -26.37
N ALA A 160 -7.47 -49.80 -26.22
CA ALA A 160 -8.63 -50.34 -26.93
C ALA A 160 -8.48 -50.22 -28.45
N THR A 161 -7.92 -49.11 -28.95
CA THR A 161 -7.63 -48.91 -30.37
C THR A 161 -6.61 -49.94 -30.88
N GLU A 162 -5.55 -50.21 -30.12
CA GLU A 162 -4.56 -51.25 -30.46
C GLU A 162 -5.17 -52.66 -30.48
N GLU A 163 -6.04 -52.97 -29.53
CA GLU A 163 -6.72 -54.28 -29.45
C GLU A 163 -7.63 -54.52 -30.67
N VAL A 164 -8.40 -53.50 -31.08
CA VAL A 164 -9.23 -53.56 -32.30
C VAL A 164 -8.36 -53.74 -33.55
N HIS A 165 -7.24 -53.03 -33.68
CA HIS A 165 -6.33 -53.19 -34.82
C HIS A 165 -5.66 -54.56 -34.88
N ARG A 166 -5.46 -55.21 -33.72
CA ARG A 166 -4.82 -56.53 -33.62
C ARG A 166 -5.83 -57.68 -33.79
N ALA A 167 -7.13 -57.43 -33.64
CA ALA A 167 -8.15 -58.44 -33.86
C ALA A 167 -8.15 -58.85 -35.36
N PRO A 168 -7.86 -60.11 -35.70
CA PRO A 168 -7.98 -60.57 -37.08
C PRO A 168 -9.45 -60.48 -37.50
N ASN A 169 -9.72 -59.98 -38.70
CA ASN A 169 -11.06 -60.02 -39.29
C ASN A 169 -11.51 -61.49 -39.36
N ALA A 170 -12.30 -61.91 -38.38
CA ALA A 170 -12.94 -63.21 -38.39
C ALA A 170 -14.04 -63.16 -39.47
N THR A 171 -13.74 -63.80 -40.59
CA THR A 171 -14.68 -64.24 -41.65
C THR A 171 -15.87 -65.00 -41.09
#